data_AF-X1MLZ5-F1
#
_entry.id   AF-X1MLZ5-F1
#
_cell.length_a   1.000
_cell.length_b   1.000
_cell.length_c   1.000
_cell.angle_alpha   90.00
_cell.angle_beta   90.00
_cell.angle_gamma   90.00
#
_symmetry.space_group_name_H-M   'P 1'
#
loop_
_entity.id
_entity.type
_entity.pdbx_description
1 polymer ?
#
loop_
_entity_poly.entity_id
_entity_poly.type
_entity_poly.pdbx_seq_one_letter_code
_entity_poly.pdbx_strand_id
1 'polypeptide(L)'
;SENILQQEPLERIKIGRRLLSTSREYLRRVFFLSYAYRMTGDKRFLAHTEKHMVKAAGFSDWNPTHFLDVAEMTMALAIGYDWLFDELPEASKQLIKEAIVKKGLEPSYNDDYNWFLRAEHNWNQVCNAGMTFGALAIQDDYPGLADSVINRAFETIPKAMHDYRPDGAYPEGYGYWGYGTSFNVIFLSAVEKALGTDRGLAASPGFLKTAGFLQHMLAPSNICYNWGDCGARGSLNSAMFWFAARNNDPSLLWS
;
A
#
# COMPACT_ATOMS: atom_id res chain seq x y z
N SER A 1 12.01 8.45 -12.63
CA SER A 1 12.99 8.47 -11.53
C SER A 1 13.94 9.66 -11.62
N GLU A 2 14.47 10.02 -12.80
CA GLU A 2 15.39 11.16 -12.97
C GLU A 2 14.92 12.50 -12.37
N ASN A 3 13.65 12.88 -12.57
CA ASN A 3 13.12 14.10 -11.94
C ASN A 3 13.14 14.03 -10.40
N ILE A 4 12.97 12.84 -9.81
CA ILE A 4 12.97 12.63 -8.36
C ILE A 4 14.38 12.78 -7.78
N LEU A 5 15.44 12.50 -8.55
CA LEU A 5 16.83 12.71 -8.12
C LEU A 5 17.13 14.20 -7.81
N GLN A 6 16.38 15.12 -8.40
CA GLN A 6 16.51 16.55 -8.14
C GLN A 6 15.66 17.03 -6.95
N GLN A 7 14.88 16.14 -6.34
CA GLN A 7 13.97 16.48 -5.25
C GLN A 7 14.59 16.10 -3.91
N GLU A 8 14.70 17.07 -3.00
CA GLU A 8 15.10 16.84 -1.63
C GLU A 8 14.05 16.03 -0.84
N PRO A 9 14.46 15.28 0.19
CA PRO A 9 13.53 14.63 1.12
C PRO A 9 12.50 15.61 1.68
N LEU A 10 11.26 15.14 1.77
CA LEU A 10 10.17 15.96 2.31
C LEU A 10 10.33 16.12 3.82
N GLU A 11 9.85 17.26 4.32
CA GLU A 11 9.73 17.52 5.74
C GLU A 11 8.41 16.97 6.31
N ARG A 12 8.38 16.76 7.64
CA ARG A 12 7.17 16.33 8.35
C ARG A 12 6.18 17.49 8.49
N ILE A 13 5.48 17.82 7.41
CA ILE A 13 4.49 18.91 7.35
C ILE A 13 3.08 18.32 7.32
N LYS A 14 2.27 18.67 8.34
CA LYS A 14 0.84 18.33 8.37
C LYS A 14 0.01 19.40 7.67
N ILE A 15 -0.95 18.97 6.86
CA ILE A 15 -1.99 19.82 6.27
C ILE A 15 -3.30 19.48 6.98
N GLY A 16 -3.77 20.39 7.82
CA GLY A 16 -4.86 20.11 8.76
C GLY A 16 -4.49 18.94 9.69
N ARG A 17 -5.32 17.89 9.70
CA ARG A 17 -5.06 16.68 10.53
C ARG A 17 -4.14 15.64 9.86
N ARG A 18 -3.77 15.83 8.59
CA ARG A 18 -3.18 14.77 7.75
C ARG A 18 -1.71 15.04 7.43
N LEU A 19 -0.91 13.98 7.43
CA LEU A 19 0.43 13.85 6.84
C LEU A 19 0.38 13.02 5.53
N LEU A 20 -0.82 12.70 5.04
CA LEU A 20 -1.05 11.76 3.95
C LEU A 20 -0.32 12.12 2.66
N SER A 21 -0.35 13.39 2.24
CA SER A 21 0.32 13.84 1.02
C SER A 21 1.84 13.58 1.07
N THR A 22 2.44 13.81 2.24
CA THR A 22 3.86 13.53 2.49
C THR A 22 4.13 12.03 2.45
N SER A 23 3.33 11.23 3.14
CA SER A 23 3.50 9.77 3.21
C SER A 23 3.34 9.11 1.84
N ARG A 24 2.34 9.55 1.07
CA ARG A 24 2.09 9.09 -0.31
C ARG A 24 3.23 9.44 -1.26
N GLU A 25 3.76 10.65 -1.14
CA GLU A 25 4.89 11.06 -1.97
C GLU A 25 6.17 10.30 -1.58
N TYR A 26 6.37 9.96 -0.31
CA TYR A 26 7.43 9.02 0.10
C TYR A 26 7.24 7.64 -0.53
N LEU A 27 6.03 7.06 -0.47
CA LEU A 27 5.72 5.79 -1.12
C LEU A 27 6.05 5.83 -2.61
N ARG A 28 5.63 6.89 -3.31
CA ARG A 28 5.94 7.10 -4.73
C ARG A 28 7.45 7.19 -4.99
N ARG A 29 8.16 8.05 -4.25
CA ARG A 29 9.59 8.32 -4.46
C ARG A 29 10.45 7.10 -4.16
N VAL A 30 10.24 6.48 -3.00
CA VAL A 30 11.00 5.30 -2.58
C VAL A 30 10.76 4.14 -3.54
N PHE A 31 9.51 3.89 -3.95
CA PHE A 31 9.20 2.86 -4.94
C PHE A 31 9.93 3.11 -6.27
N PHE A 32 9.82 4.31 -6.87
CA PHE A 32 10.42 4.56 -8.18
C PHE A 32 11.95 4.59 -8.15
N LEU A 33 12.56 5.10 -7.08
CA LEU A 33 14.02 5.16 -6.96
C LEU A 33 14.59 3.76 -6.71
N SER A 34 14.02 2.99 -5.77
CA SER A 34 14.46 1.61 -5.51
C SER A 34 14.27 0.71 -6.74
N TYR A 35 13.14 0.84 -7.44
CA TYR A 35 12.92 0.15 -8.72
C TYR A 35 13.99 0.52 -9.75
N ALA A 36 14.25 1.81 -9.94
CA ALA A 36 15.23 2.28 -10.92
C ALA A 36 16.64 1.74 -10.60
N TYR A 37 17.04 1.71 -9.33
CA TYR A 37 18.29 1.09 -8.92
C TYR A 37 18.32 -0.40 -9.29
N ARG A 38 17.30 -1.18 -8.92
CA ARG A 38 17.26 -2.62 -9.21
C ARG A 38 17.31 -2.94 -10.71
N MET A 39 16.78 -2.06 -11.56
CA MET A 39 16.80 -2.26 -13.01
C MET A 39 18.09 -1.82 -13.68
N THR A 40 18.85 -0.90 -13.07
CA THR A 40 19.98 -0.22 -13.76
C THR A 40 21.33 -0.38 -13.06
N GLY A 41 21.35 -0.70 -11.77
CA GLY A 41 22.55 -0.67 -10.93
C GLY A 41 23.09 0.73 -10.65
N ASP A 42 22.41 1.81 -11.07
CA ASP A 42 22.90 3.18 -10.89
C ASP A 42 22.79 3.62 -9.43
N LYS A 43 23.95 3.71 -8.77
CA LYS A 43 24.08 4.04 -7.34
C LYS A 43 23.52 5.41 -6.96
N ARG A 44 23.29 6.32 -7.91
CA ARG A 44 22.60 7.59 -7.64
C ARG A 44 21.18 7.34 -7.11
N PHE A 45 20.47 6.34 -7.65
CA PHE A 45 19.14 5.98 -7.17
C PHE A 45 19.17 5.35 -5.78
N LEU A 46 20.15 4.48 -5.49
CA LEU A 46 20.36 3.90 -4.15
C LEU A 46 20.58 5.01 -3.10
N ALA A 47 21.59 5.87 -3.34
CA ALA A 47 21.95 6.94 -2.40
C ALA A 47 20.77 7.90 -2.15
N HIS A 48 20.00 8.22 -3.19
CA HIS A 48 18.83 9.07 -3.04
C HIS A 48 17.71 8.35 -2.28
N THR A 49 17.45 7.07 -2.55
CA THR A 49 16.44 6.28 -1.82
C THR A 49 16.78 6.23 -0.34
N GLU A 50 18.05 5.92 0.00
CA GLU A 50 18.54 5.94 1.39
C GLU A 50 18.29 7.29 2.05
N LYS A 51 18.67 8.39 1.38
CA LYS A 51 18.47 9.76 1.89
C LYS A 51 17.00 10.05 2.22
N HIS A 52 16.06 9.65 1.36
CA HIS A 52 14.62 9.77 1.61
C HIS A 52 14.20 8.91 2.82
N MET A 53 14.58 7.64 2.86
CA MET A 53 14.18 6.72 3.93
C MET A 53 14.73 7.15 5.29
N VAL A 54 16.00 7.53 5.38
CA VAL A 54 16.63 8.03 6.62
C VAL A 54 15.93 9.29 7.13
N LYS A 55 15.55 10.21 6.23
CA LYS A 55 14.79 11.41 6.61
C LYS A 55 13.43 11.06 7.22
N ALA A 56 12.65 10.21 6.54
CA ALA A 56 11.34 9.77 7.02
C ALA A 56 11.43 8.95 8.32
N ALA A 57 12.48 8.12 8.44
CA ALA A 57 12.79 7.39 9.66
C ALA A 57 13.17 8.33 10.82
N GLY A 58 13.71 9.52 10.54
CA GLY A 58 14.03 10.56 11.52
C GLY A 58 12.84 11.42 12.00
N PHE A 59 11.65 11.28 11.42
CA PHE A 59 10.46 12.02 11.85
C PHE A 59 10.06 11.68 13.29
N SER A 60 9.46 12.62 14.03
CA SER A 60 9.00 12.35 15.42
C SER A 60 8.06 11.15 15.50
N ASP A 61 7.13 11.07 14.53
CA ASP A 61 6.11 10.05 14.35
C ASP A 61 5.56 10.14 12.91
N TRP A 62 4.78 9.14 12.48
CA TRP A 62 4.10 9.12 11.19
C TRP A 62 2.60 9.49 11.28
N ASN A 63 2.24 10.31 12.27
CA ASN A 63 0.90 10.81 12.56
C ASN A 63 -0.15 9.71 12.84
N PRO A 64 0.01 8.90 13.91
CA PRO A 64 -0.85 7.74 14.18
C PRO A 64 -2.32 8.08 14.46
N THR A 65 -2.64 9.34 14.75
CA THR A 65 -4.04 9.83 14.81
C THR A 65 -4.77 9.78 13.45
N HIS A 66 -4.04 9.64 12.34
CA HIS A 66 -4.57 9.44 10.99
C HIS A 66 -3.84 8.28 10.32
N PHE A 67 -4.28 7.06 10.59
CA PHE A 67 -3.52 5.83 10.30
C PHE A 67 -3.18 5.55 8.83
N LEU A 68 -3.90 6.14 7.87
CA LEU A 68 -3.46 6.09 6.45
C LEU A 68 -2.06 6.68 6.24
N ASP A 69 -1.70 7.70 7.02
CA ASP A 69 -0.38 8.34 6.97
C ASP A 69 0.70 7.33 7.38
N VAL A 70 0.46 6.63 8.49
CA VAL A 70 1.33 5.58 9.02
C VAL A 70 1.43 4.43 8.02
N ALA A 71 0.32 3.99 7.46
CA ALA A 71 0.25 2.85 6.55
C ALA A 71 1.07 3.08 5.27
N GLU A 72 0.87 4.20 4.59
CA GLU A 72 1.60 4.51 3.36
C GLU A 72 3.09 4.76 3.62
N MET A 73 3.44 5.41 4.74
CA MET A 73 4.85 5.61 5.12
C MET A 73 5.54 4.29 5.46
N THR A 74 4.85 3.40 6.20
CA THR A 74 5.37 2.06 6.55
C THR A 74 5.63 1.25 5.28
N MET A 75 4.68 1.25 4.35
CA MET A 75 4.85 0.56 3.06
C MET A 75 6.03 1.13 2.27
N ALA A 76 6.19 2.46 2.25
CA ALA A 76 7.30 3.11 1.55
C ALA A 76 8.65 2.60 2.05
N LEU A 77 8.86 2.65 3.37
CA LEU A 77 10.13 2.24 3.98
C LEU A 77 10.33 0.73 3.90
N ALA A 78 9.27 -0.07 4.05
CA ALA A 78 9.37 -1.52 3.90
C ALA A 78 9.86 -1.93 2.50
N ILE A 79 9.30 -1.34 1.44
CA ILE A 79 9.72 -1.60 0.06
C ILE A 79 11.18 -1.23 -0.14
N GLY A 80 11.58 -0.01 0.25
CA GLY A 80 12.95 0.44 0.05
C GLY A 80 13.97 -0.32 0.91
N TYR A 81 13.58 -0.72 2.12
CA TYR A 81 14.40 -1.55 3.01
C TYR A 81 14.66 -2.92 2.42
N ASP A 82 13.61 -3.64 2.03
CA ASP A 82 13.70 -4.99 1.45
C ASP A 82 14.45 -4.98 0.11
N TRP A 83 14.09 -4.06 -0.80
CA TRP A 83 14.65 -4.05 -2.15
C TRP A 83 16.12 -3.62 -2.23
N LEU A 84 16.60 -2.87 -1.24
CA LEU A 84 17.95 -2.33 -1.20
C LEU A 84 18.77 -2.89 -0.02
N PHE A 85 18.27 -3.92 0.66
CA PHE A 85 18.82 -4.43 1.92
C PHE A 85 20.34 -4.69 1.85
N ASP A 86 20.80 -5.39 0.82
CA ASP A 86 22.22 -5.77 0.67
C ASP A 86 23.16 -4.57 0.46
N GLU A 87 22.62 -3.44 0.01
CA GLU A 87 23.39 -2.27 -0.44
C GLU A 87 23.27 -1.08 0.52
N LEU A 88 22.27 -1.11 1.43
CA LEU A 88 22.08 -0.07 2.44
C LEU A 88 23.17 -0.16 3.51
N PRO A 89 23.76 0.98 3.94
CA PRO A 89 24.63 1.03 5.10
C PRO A 89 23.96 0.47 6.36
N GLU A 90 24.73 -0.21 7.21
CA GLU A 90 24.20 -0.88 8.42
C GLU A 90 23.46 0.09 9.35
N ALA A 91 23.99 1.30 9.53
CA ALA A 91 23.34 2.34 10.33
C ALA A 91 21.97 2.75 9.77
N SER A 92 21.87 2.85 8.44
CA SER A 92 20.61 3.18 7.76
C SER A 92 19.62 2.02 7.86
N LYS A 93 20.08 0.77 7.72
CA LYS A 93 19.22 -0.41 7.94
C LYS A 93 18.64 -0.42 9.35
N GLN A 94 19.47 -0.23 10.37
CA GLN A 94 19.00 -0.23 11.75
C GLN A 94 17.97 0.88 12.00
N LEU A 95 18.27 2.11 11.54
CA LEU A 95 17.37 3.24 11.70
C LEU A 95 16.01 3.03 11.00
N ILE A 96 16.01 2.50 9.78
CA ILE A 96 14.80 2.26 8.99
C ILE A 96 13.97 1.12 9.63
N LYS A 97 14.61 0.00 10.01
CA LYS A 97 13.97 -1.11 10.71
C LYS A 97 13.31 -0.66 12.01
N GLU A 98 14.04 0.08 12.85
CA GLU A 98 13.50 0.63 14.09
C GLU A 98 12.32 1.56 13.83
N ALA A 99 12.37 2.39 12.79
CA ALA A 99 11.26 3.26 12.44
C ALA A 99 10.02 2.47 11.97
N ILE A 100 10.18 1.43 11.14
CA ILE A 100 9.08 0.53 10.73
C ILE A 100 8.40 -0.06 11.97
N VAL A 101 9.16 -0.55 12.94
CA VAL A 101 8.63 -1.14 14.17
C VAL A 101 7.98 -0.06 15.06
N LYS A 102 8.73 0.97 15.45
CA LYS A 102 8.31 1.96 16.47
C LYS A 102 7.28 2.95 15.98
N LYS A 103 7.27 3.30 14.69
CA LYS A 103 6.40 4.33 14.11
C LYS A 103 5.31 3.76 13.21
N GLY A 104 5.50 2.54 12.70
CA GLY A 104 4.52 1.80 11.90
C GLY A 104 3.76 0.76 12.73
N LEU A 105 4.42 -0.36 13.03
CA LEU A 105 3.79 -1.57 13.55
C LEU A 105 3.28 -1.40 14.99
N GLU A 106 4.09 -0.89 15.92
CA GLU A 106 3.68 -0.73 17.32
C GLU A 106 2.46 0.18 17.49
N PRO A 107 2.38 1.37 16.85
CA PRO A 107 1.18 2.20 16.91
C PRO A 107 -0.10 1.52 16.42
N SER A 108 0.00 0.50 15.56
CA SER A 108 -1.16 -0.25 15.07
C SER A 108 -1.84 -1.11 16.15
N TYR A 109 -1.16 -1.35 17.28
CA TYR A 109 -1.71 -2.06 18.45
C TYR A 109 -2.26 -1.12 19.52
N ASN A 110 -2.06 0.19 19.38
CA ASN A 110 -2.66 1.15 20.30
C ASN A 110 -4.16 1.32 19.98
N ASP A 111 -5.01 1.10 20.99
CA ASP A 111 -6.47 1.20 20.88
C ASP A 111 -6.98 2.58 20.47
N ASP A 112 -6.20 3.64 20.73
CA ASP A 112 -6.53 4.99 20.29
C ASP A 112 -6.45 5.13 18.74
N TYR A 113 -5.69 4.26 18.08
CA TYR A 113 -5.31 4.40 16.66
C TYR A 113 -5.79 3.23 15.78
N ASN A 114 -6.11 2.07 16.36
CA ASN A 114 -6.36 0.82 15.65
C ASN A 114 -7.79 0.65 15.10
N TRP A 115 -8.62 1.69 15.09
CA TRP A 115 -10.03 1.60 14.68
C TRP A 115 -10.21 1.09 13.25
N PHE A 116 -9.21 1.26 12.37
CA PHE A 116 -9.21 0.74 11.00
C PHE A 116 -9.40 -0.78 10.93
N LEU A 117 -9.05 -1.54 11.98
CA LEU A 117 -9.25 -2.99 12.08
C LEU A 117 -10.73 -3.40 12.11
N ARG A 118 -11.60 -2.45 12.45
CA ARG A 118 -13.06 -2.59 12.50
C ARG A 118 -13.76 -1.91 11.32
N ALA A 119 -13.02 -1.17 10.49
CA ALA A 119 -13.58 -0.49 9.33
C ALA A 119 -13.99 -1.47 8.24
N GLU A 120 -15.11 -1.18 7.57
CA GLU A 120 -15.66 -1.94 6.45
C GLU A 120 -15.36 -1.29 5.09
N HIS A 121 -14.50 -0.27 5.07
CA HIS A 121 -14.14 0.49 3.87
C HIS A 121 -12.61 0.51 3.67
N ASN A 122 -12.15 1.29 2.68
CA ASN A 122 -10.76 1.35 2.22
C ASN A 122 -9.68 1.52 3.32
N TRP A 123 -10.00 2.10 4.48
CA TRP A 123 -9.02 2.28 5.57
C TRP A 123 -8.49 0.95 6.08
N ASN A 124 -9.36 -0.07 6.16
CA ASN A 124 -8.97 -1.40 6.59
C ASN A 124 -7.96 -2.00 5.60
N GLN A 125 -8.27 -1.95 4.30
CA GLN A 125 -7.44 -2.52 3.23
C GLN A 125 -6.08 -1.83 3.17
N VAL A 126 -6.06 -0.49 3.14
CA VAL A 126 -4.83 0.29 3.03
C VAL A 126 -3.95 0.12 4.26
N CYS A 127 -4.53 0.21 5.46
CA CYS A 127 -3.76 0.09 6.69
C CYS A 127 -3.21 -1.32 6.88
N ASN A 128 -4.02 -2.36 6.68
CA ASN A 128 -3.54 -3.74 6.80
C ASN A 128 -2.49 -4.08 5.74
N ALA A 129 -2.61 -3.59 4.51
CA ALA A 129 -1.59 -3.76 3.48
C ALA A 129 -0.27 -3.09 3.90
N GLY A 130 -0.30 -1.83 4.36
CA GLY A 130 0.90 -1.13 4.82
C GLY A 130 1.59 -1.80 6.01
N MET A 131 0.81 -2.26 6.99
CA MET A 131 1.33 -3.01 8.13
C MET A 131 1.89 -4.38 7.73
N THR A 132 1.26 -5.07 6.79
CA THR A 132 1.75 -6.37 6.27
C THR A 132 3.10 -6.20 5.57
N PHE A 133 3.28 -5.17 4.75
CA PHE A 133 4.59 -4.87 4.15
C PHE A 133 5.64 -4.57 5.21
N GLY A 134 5.31 -3.77 6.22
CA GLY A 134 6.19 -3.51 7.36
C GLY A 134 6.59 -4.79 8.10
N ALA A 135 5.63 -5.69 8.35
CA ALA A 135 5.86 -6.97 9.01
C ALA A 135 6.77 -7.90 8.20
N LEU A 136 6.50 -8.05 6.90
CA LEU A 136 7.33 -8.87 6.01
C LEU A 136 8.78 -8.37 5.96
N ALA A 137 8.99 -7.06 5.91
CA ALA A 137 10.33 -6.46 5.85
C ALA A 137 11.17 -6.69 7.12
N ILE A 138 10.56 -7.04 8.25
CA ILE A 138 11.22 -7.23 9.55
C ILE A 138 11.07 -8.66 10.09
N GLN A 139 10.57 -9.59 9.28
CA GLN A 139 10.23 -10.96 9.67
C GLN A 139 11.41 -11.71 10.30
N ASP A 140 12.62 -11.55 9.76
CA ASP A 140 13.81 -12.25 10.24
C ASP A 140 14.27 -11.76 11.63
N ASP A 141 14.06 -10.48 11.92
CA ASP A 141 14.48 -9.84 13.18
C ASP A 141 13.40 -9.92 14.28
N TYR A 142 12.12 -9.84 13.89
CA TYR A 142 10.99 -9.81 14.83
C TYR A 142 9.85 -10.75 14.38
N PRO A 143 10.10 -12.06 14.25
CA PRO A 143 9.13 -13.01 13.68
C PRO A 143 7.80 -13.01 14.43
N GLY A 144 7.81 -12.97 15.77
CA GLY A 144 6.58 -12.98 16.56
C GLY A 144 5.70 -11.73 16.35
N LEU A 145 6.30 -10.55 16.20
CA LEU A 145 5.56 -9.32 15.90
C LEU A 145 5.01 -9.37 14.47
N ALA A 146 5.84 -9.80 13.52
CA ALA A 146 5.47 -9.87 12.11
C ALA A 146 4.31 -10.85 11.88
N ASP A 147 4.41 -12.07 12.43
CA ASP A 147 3.35 -13.08 12.36
C ASP A 147 2.04 -12.56 12.98
N SER A 148 2.11 -11.88 14.12
CA SER A 148 0.94 -11.29 14.77
C SER A 148 0.25 -10.24 13.88
N VAL A 149 1.05 -9.36 13.24
CA VAL A 149 0.52 -8.34 12.32
C VAL A 149 -0.13 -8.97 11.10
N ILE A 150 0.52 -9.96 10.48
CA ILE A 150 0.04 -10.66 9.29
C ILE A 150 -1.25 -11.43 9.59
N ASN A 151 -1.29 -12.18 10.70
CA ASN A 151 -2.48 -12.92 11.12
C ASN A 151 -3.67 -11.98 11.37
N ARG A 152 -3.43 -10.88 12.08
CA ARG A 152 -4.45 -9.84 12.31
C ARG A 152 -4.95 -9.22 11.00
N ALA A 153 -4.10 -9.05 9.99
CA ALA A 153 -4.52 -8.56 8.67
C ALA A 153 -5.49 -9.56 8.00
N PHE A 154 -5.17 -10.87 8.02
CA PHE A 154 -6.06 -11.92 7.51
C PHE A 154 -7.42 -11.96 8.23
N GLU A 155 -7.46 -11.68 9.54
CA GLU A 155 -8.71 -11.64 10.31
C GLU A 155 -9.57 -10.42 10.03
N THR A 156 -8.97 -9.29 9.64
CA THR A 156 -9.66 -7.99 9.60
C THR A 156 -9.99 -7.50 8.21
N ILE A 157 -9.16 -7.80 7.19
CA ILE A 157 -9.42 -7.47 5.78
C ILE A 157 -10.79 -7.98 5.27
N PRO A 158 -11.26 -9.20 5.63
CA PRO A 158 -12.57 -9.69 5.21
C PRO A 158 -13.74 -8.74 5.47
N LYS A 159 -13.64 -7.89 6.52
CA LYS A 159 -14.67 -6.89 6.83
C LYS A 159 -14.87 -5.91 5.68
N ALA A 160 -13.79 -5.34 5.14
CA ALA A 160 -13.87 -4.45 3.99
C ALA A 160 -14.10 -5.20 2.67
N MET A 161 -13.76 -6.48 2.58
CA MET A 161 -14.09 -7.29 1.41
C MET A 161 -15.58 -7.64 1.32
N HIS A 162 -16.36 -7.38 2.37
CA HIS A 162 -17.81 -7.57 2.35
C HIS A 162 -18.50 -6.68 1.31
N ASP A 163 -17.97 -5.47 1.09
CA ASP A 163 -18.53 -4.46 0.18
C ASP A 163 -18.53 -4.88 -1.29
N TYR A 164 -17.72 -5.86 -1.69
CA TYR A 164 -17.73 -6.38 -3.06
C TYR A 164 -18.94 -7.27 -3.35
N ARG A 165 -19.74 -7.65 -2.35
CA ARG A 165 -20.83 -8.61 -2.54
C ARG A 165 -22.06 -7.98 -3.22
N PRO A 166 -22.85 -8.80 -3.94
CA PRO A 166 -22.54 -10.17 -4.40
C PRO A 166 -21.73 -10.18 -5.71
N ASP A 167 -21.77 -9.08 -6.47
CA ASP A 167 -21.39 -9.06 -7.90
C ASP A 167 -20.21 -8.13 -8.23
N GLY A 168 -19.52 -7.61 -7.21
CA GLY A 168 -18.31 -6.83 -7.37
C GLY A 168 -18.53 -5.32 -7.48
N ALA A 169 -19.77 -4.83 -7.37
CA ALA A 169 -20.02 -3.40 -7.28
C ALA A 169 -19.36 -2.83 -6.02
N TYR A 170 -18.77 -1.64 -6.12
CA TYR A 170 -18.07 -1.01 -5.00
C TYR A 170 -18.83 0.22 -4.50
N PRO A 171 -19.33 0.24 -3.24
CA PRO A 171 -20.24 1.27 -2.75
C PRO A 171 -19.70 2.69 -2.84
N GLU A 172 -18.39 2.88 -2.66
CA GLU A 172 -17.76 4.21 -2.71
C GLU A 172 -17.48 4.71 -4.16
N GLY A 173 -17.83 3.92 -5.18
CA GLY A 173 -17.71 4.31 -6.59
C GLY A 173 -16.32 4.12 -7.21
N TYR A 174 -16.18 4.57 -8.47
CA TYR A 174 -15.01 4.32 -9.33
C TYR A 174 -13.67 4.74 -8.70
N GLY A 175 -13.61 5.94 -8.10
CA GLY A 175 -12.37 6.50 -7.57
C GLY A 175 -11.85 5.75 -6.36
N TYR A 176 -12.73 5.49 -5.38
CA TYR A 176 -12.36 4.79 -4.15
C TYR A 176 -12.13 3.30 -4.36
N TRP A 177 -12.79 2.68 -5.35
CA TRP A 177 -12.39 1.36 -5.82
C TRP A 177 -10.91 1.34 -6.15
N GLY A 178 -10.44 2.34 -6.89
CA GLY A 178 -9.05 2.42 -7.30
C GLY A 178 -8.07 2.52 -6.14
N TYR A 179 -8.47 3.13 -5.03
CA TYR A 179 -7.62 3.24 -3.85
C TYR A 179 -7.67 1.98 -2.98
N GLY A 180 -8.85 1.61 -2.46
CA GLY A 180 -9.00 0.46 -1.56
C GLY A 180 -8.63 -0.87 -2.22
N THR A 181 -9.18 -1.14 -3.41
CA THR A 181 -8.97 -2.40 -4.12
C THR A 181 -7.51 -2.59 -4.54
N SER A 182 -6.80 -1.52 -4.91
CA SER A 182 -5.37 -1.63 -5.26
C SER A 182 -4.53 -2.08 -4.06
N PHE A 183 -4.77 -1.51 -2.88
CA PHE A 183 -4.06 -1.95 -1.67
C PHE A 183 -4.45 -3.37 -1.25
N ASN A 184 -5.72 -3.77 -1.46
CA ASN A 184 -6.16 -5.14 -1.23
C ASN A 184 -5.43 -6.13 -2.16
N VAL A 185 -5.31 -5.80 -3.45
CA VAL A 185 -4.56 -6.61 -4.43
C VAL A 185 -3.06 -6.65 -4.09
N ILE A 186 -2.48 -5.53 -3.67
CA ILE A 186 -1.08 -5.47 -3.21
C ILE A 186 -0.86 -6.38 -2.00
N PHE A 187 -1.77 -6.38 -1.04
CA PHE A 187 -1.75 -7.30 0.10
C PHE A 187 -1.80 -8.77 -0.36
N LEU A 188 -2.78 -9.14 -1.18
CA LEU A 188 -2.95 -10.51 -1.68
C LEU A 188 -1.70 -11.00 -2.42
N SER A 189 -1.16 -10.16 -3.31
CA SER A 189 0.05 -10.45 -4.07
C SER A 189 1.27 -10.63 -3.16
N ALA A 190 1.40 -9.84 -2.10
CA ALA A 190 2.51 -9.94 -1.16
C ALA A 190 2.44 -11.22 -0.32
N VAL A 191 1.28 -11.54 0.28
CA VAL A 191 1.14 -12.73 1.12
C VAL A 191 1.18 -14.03 0.30
N GLU A 192 0.66 -14.04 -0.92
CA GLU A 192 0.76 -15.21 -1.80
C GLU A 192 2.22 -15.50 -2.16
N LYS A 193 3.03 -14.46 -2.43
CA LYS A 193 4.47 -14.63 -2.71
C LYS A 193 5.28 -15.00 -1.48
N ALA A 194 5.01 -14.38 -0.34
CA ALA A 194 5.80 -14.58 0.89
C ALA A 194 5.43 -15.87 1.62
N LEU A 195 4.14 -16.23 1.65
CA LEU A 195 3.60 -17.33 2.46
C LEU A 195 3.08 -18.50 1.60
N GLY A 196 3.03 -18.35 0.28
CA GLY A 196 2.46 -19.35 -0.64
C GLY A 196 0.93 -19.42 -0.62
N THR A 197 0.25 -18.55 0.14
CA THR A 197 -1.21 -18.57 0.27
C THR A 197 -1.78 -17.20 0.64
N ASP A 198 -2.95 -16.88 0.09
CA ASP A 198 -3.80 -15.76 0.49
C ASP A 198 -4.93 -16.18 1.44
N ARG A 199 -4.87 -17.42 1.97
CA ARG A 199 -5.90 -18.04 2.82
C ARG A 199 -7.30 -18.01 2.22
N GLY A 200 -7.40 -18.03 0.89
CA GLY A 200 -8.66 -18.02 0.15
C GLY A 200 -9.31 -16.64 0.04
N LEU A 201 -8.64 -15.57 0.47
CA LEU A 201 -9.21 -14.21 0.43
C LEU A 201 -9.55 -13.75 -0.99
N ALA A 202 -8.73 -14.06 -2.00
CA ALA A 202 -9.07 -13.70 -3.38
C ALA A 202 -10.38 -14.35 -3.85
N ALA A 203 -10.76 -15.51 -3.30
CA ALA A 203 -12.01 -16.19 -3.62
C ALA A 203 -13.23 -15.64 -2.86
N SER A 204 -13.06 -14.54 -2.10
CA SER A 204 -14.16 -13.88 -1.40
C SER A 204 -15.30 -13.51 -2.38
N PRO A 205 -16.57 -13.74 -2.02
CA PRO A 205 -17.69 -13.49 -2.92
C PRO A 205 -17.69 -12.04 -3.44
N GLY A 206 -17.77 -11.90 -4.77
CA GLY A 206 -17.79 -10.61 -5.47
C GLY A 206 -16.42 -9.99 -5.74
N PHE A 207 -15.35 -10.41 -5.04
CA PHE A 207 -14.04 -9.77 -5.18
C PHE A 207 -13.47 -9.90 -6.59
N LEU A 208 -13.37 -11.10 -7.16
CA LEU A 208 -12.87 -11.26 -8.54
C LEU A 208 -13.78 -10.64 -9.61
N LYS A 209 -15.09 -10.51 -9.32
CA LYS A 209 -16.06 -9.89 -10.22
C LYS A 209 -15.92 -8.36 -10.26
N THR A 210 -15.27 -7.76 -9.26
CA THR A 210 -15.15 -6.30 -9.14
C THR A 210 -14.36 -5.65 -10.28
N ALA A 211 -13.54 -6.42 -11.00
CA ALA A 211 -12.91 -5.95 -12.22
C ALA A 211 -13.93 -5.62 -13.32
N GLY A 212 -14.96 -6.44 -13.48
CA GLY A 212 -16.06 -6.17 -14.43
C GLY A 212 -16.85 -4.92 -14.05
N PHE A 213 -17.05 -4.69 -12.75
CA PHE A 213 -17.60 -3.43 -12.27
C PHE A 213 -16.77 -2.22 -12.75
N LEU A 214 -15.46 -2.23 -12.53
CA LEU A 214 -14.62 -1.10 -12.95
C LEU A 214 -14.62 -0.92 -14.49
N GLN A 215 -14.54 -2.03 -15.23
CA GLN A 215 -14.58 -2.01 -16.69
C GLN A 215 -15.86 -1.35 -17.23
N HIS A 216 -17.02 -1.72 -16.69
CA HIS A 216 -18.32 -1.18 -17.14
C HIS A 216 -18.59 0.26 -16.66
N MET A 217 -17.82 0.75 -15.70
CA MET A 217 -17.95 2.10 -15.19
C MET A 217 -17.23 3.14 -16.05
N LEU A 218 -16.40 2.72 -17.00
CA LEU A 218 -15.67 3.61 -17.89
C LEU A 218 -16.30 3.63 -19.29
N ALA A 219 -16.70 4.81 -19.76
CA ALA A 219 -17.16 4.99 -21.13
C ALA A 219 -15.98 5.06 -22.12
N PRO A 220 -16.16 4.77 -23.42
CA PRO A 220 -15.12 4.92 -24.44
C PRO A 220 -14.53 6.33 -24.56
N SER A 221 -15.23 7.34 -24.03
CA SER A 221 -14.74 8.72 -23.90
C SER A 221 -13.72 8.93 -22.78
N ASN A 222 -13.38 7.87 -22.03
CA ASN A 222 -12.58 7.89 -20.81
C ASN A 222 -13.20 8.71 -19.65
N ILE A 223 -14.53 8.88 -19.69
CA ILE A 223 -15.33 9.47 -18.62
C ILE A 223 -15.94 8.32 -17.83
N CYS A 224 -15.77 8.33 -16.51
CA CYS A 224 -16.40 7.33 -15.66
C CYS A 224 -17.80 7.77 -15.24
N TYR A 225 -18.72 6.81 -15.18
CA TYR A 225 -19.94 6.98 -14.40
C TYR A 225 -19.50 7.01 -12.94
N ASN A 226 -19.70 8.13 -12.25
CA ASN A 226 -19.21 8.31 -10.88
C ASN A 226 -20.34 8.69 -9.91
N TRP A 227 -20.18 8.24 -8.67
CA TRP A 227 -20.92 8.72 -7.50
C TRP A 227 -19.96 8.81 -6.33
N GLY A 228 -20.41 9.39 -5.21
CA GLY A 228 -19.56 9.65 -4.06
C GLY A 228 -18.48 10.70 -4.37
N ASP A 229 -17.38 10.65 -3.62
CA ASP A 229 -16.23 11.55 -3.79
C ASP A 229 -15.29 10.99 -4.88
N CYS A 230 -15.69 11.17 -6.14
CA CYS A 230 -14.96 10.67 -7.30
C CYS A 230 -14.93 11.72 -8.41
N GLY A 231 -13.77 11.95 -9.00
CA GLY A 231 -13.64 12.76 -10.22
C GLY A 231 -14.24 12.04 -11.44
N ALA A 232 -14.51 12.78 -12.52
CA ALA A 232 -15.19 12.24 -13.71
C ALA A 232 -14.27 11.55 -14.73
N ARG A 233 -12.94 11.62 -14.57
CA ARG A 233 -11.99 11.03 -15.52
C ARG A 233 -11.56 9.64 -15.08
N GLY A 234 -11.62 8.69 -16.01
CA GLY A 234 -10.98 7.40 -15.88
C GLY A 234 -9.47 7.52 -15.82
N SER A 235 -8.85 6.59 -15.10
CA SER A 235 -7.41 6.40 -15.05
C SER A 235 -7.09 4.92 -15.17
N LEU A 236 -5.89 4.63 -15.68
CA LEU A 236 -5.35 3.27 -15.65
C LEU A 236 -5.20 2.83 -14.20
N ASN A 237 -5.81 1.69 -13.86
CA ASN A 237 -5.62 1.07 -12.56
C ASN A 237 -4.80 -0.21 -12.70
N SER A 238 -3.63 -0.25 -12.06
CA SER A 238 -2.71 -1.40 -12.16
C SER A 238 -3.28 -2.69 -11.57
N ALA A 239 -4.23 -2.61 -10.64
CA ALA A 239 -4.90 -3.78 -10.07
C ALA A 239 -5.71 -4.56 -11.13
N MET A 240 -6.16 -3.89 -12.20
CA MET A 240 -6.86 -4.56 -13.30
C MET A 240 -6.01 -5.63 -13.98
N PHE A 241 -4.69 -5.44 -14.07
CA PHE A 241 -3.78 -6.46 -14.61
C PHE A 241 -3.72 -7.70 -13.72
N TRP A 242 -3.76 -7.51 -12.39
CA TRP A 242 -3.82 -8.63 -11.45
C TRP A 242 -5.13 -9.39 -11.59
N PHE A 243 -6.27 -8.70 -11.71
CA PHE A 243 -7.57 -9.34 -11.93
C PHE A 243 -7.64 -10.07 -13.27
N ALA A 244 -7.18 -9.44 -14.36
CA ALA A 244 -7.13 -10.07 -15.68
C ALA A 244 -6.31 -11.37 -15.67
N ALA A 245 -5.15 -11.36 -15.01
CA ALA A 245 -4.34 -12.55 -14.83
C ALA A 245 -5.03 -13.61 -13.94
N ARG A 246 -5.62 -13.20 -12.82
CA ARG A 246 -6.27 -14.11 -11.85
C ARG A 246 -7.54 -14.76 -12.41
N ASN A 247 -8.30 -14.02 -13.22
CA ASN A 247 -9.50 -14.51 -13.88
C ASN A 247 -9.20 -15.25 -15.20
N ASN A 248 -7.94 -15.23 -15.66
CA ASN A 248 -7.57 -15.67 -17.01
C ASN A 248 -8.44 -15.02 -18.09
N ASP A 249 -8.69 -13.71 -17.93
CA ASP A 249 -9.57 -12.92 -18.79
C ASP A 249 -8.90 -11.59 -19.16
N PRO A 250 -8.21 -11.53 -20.31
CA PRO A 250 -7.57 -10.30 -20.78
C PRO A 250 -8.58 -9.25 -21.27
N SER A 251 -9.86 -9.61 -21.48
CA SER A 251 -10.88 -8.65 -21.95
C SER A 251 -11.15 -7.55 -20.92
N LEU A 252 -10.89 -7.82 -19.63
CA LEU A 252 -10.98 -6.86 -18.52
C LEU A 252 -10.07 -5.64 -18.69
N LEU A 253 -9.07 -5.70 -19.58
CA LEU A 253 -8.13 -4.61 -19.85
C LEU A 253 -8.57 -3.68 -21.00
N TRP A 254 -9.72 -3.97 -21.63
CA TRP A 254 -10.23 -3.24 -22.78
C TRP A 254 -11.63 -2.67 -22.47
N SER A 255 -11.84 -1.41 -22.84
CA SER A 255 -13.09 -0.65 -22.66
C SER A 255 -13.31 0.28 -23.84
#